data_AF-R4LKK6-F1
#
_entry.id   AF-R4LKK6-F1
#
_cell.length_a   1.000
_cell.length_b   1.000
_cell.length_c   1.000
_cell.angle_alpha   90.00
_cell.angle_beta   90.00
_cell.angle_gamma   90.00
#
_symmetry.space_group_name_H-M   'P 1'
#
loop_
_entity.id
_entity.type
_entity.pdbx_description
1 polymer ?
#
loop_
_entity_poly.entity_id
_entity_poly.type
_entity_poly.pdbx_seq_one_letter_code
_entity_poly.pdbx_strand_id
1 'polypeptide(L)'
;MNAEEADRPVSIPLDAAIRTARLLESIVISLDRIGSQAADGEADADTLDQFVTEWLVGPRLSRARSVLWGAITEVIGEERTEAIAASTPCFPDPVPEEVHTLREELETWNATQPGDA
;
A
#
# COMPACT_ATOMS: atom_id res chain seq x y z
N MET A 1 6.23 -18.96 -9.97
CA MET A 1 5.65 -18.23 -11.10
C MET A 1 6.17 -18.88 -12.37
N ASN A 2 5.30 -19.49 -13.18
CA ASN A 2 5.75 -20.13 -14.43
C ASN A 2 6.06 -19.05 -15.47
N ALA A 3 7.02 -19.29 -16.36
CA ALA A 3 7.47 -18.29 -17.35
C ALA A 3 6.34 -17.78 -18.27
N GLU A 4 5.29 -18.56 -18.49
CA GLU A 4 4.08 -18.16 -19.25
C GLU A 4 3.17 -17.17 -18.50
N GLU A 5 3.29 -17.03 -17.18
CA GLU A 5 2.49 -16.08 -16.40
C GLU A 5 3.12 -14.69 -16.37
N ALA A 6 4.44 -14.60 -16.50
CA ALA A 6 5.18 -13.34 -16.44
C ALA A 6 4.86 -12.38 -17.62
N ASP A 7 4.25 -12.90 -18.68
CA ASP A 7 4.00 -12.16 -19.93
C ASP A 7 2.50 -11.89 -20.19
N ARG A 8 1.61 -12.21 -19.24
CA ARG A 8 0.18 -11.92 -19.38
C ARG A 8 -0.13 -10.51 -18.88
N PRO A 9 -0.45 -9.55 -19.76
CA PRO A 9 -0.67 -8.16 -19.34
C PRO A 9 -1.97 -8.02 -18.57
N VAL A 10 -1.90 -7.39 -17.39
CA VAL A 10 -3.08 -6.91 -16.67
C VAL A 10 -3.44 -5.53 -17.23
N SER A 11 -4.68 -5.35 -17.68
CA SER A 11 -5.14 -4.11 -18.29
C SER A 11 -6.23 -3.46 -17.46
N ILE A 12 -6.10 -2.16 -17.20
CA ILE A 12 -7.14 -1.34 -16.57
C ILE A 12 -7.42 -0.11 -17.43
N PRO A 13 -8.68 0.38 -17.48
CA PRO A 13 -8.97 1.64 -18.16
C PRO A 13 -8.12 2.77 -17.59
N LEU A 14 -7.53 3.60 -18.47
CA LEU A 14 -6.62 4.69 -18.06
C LEU A 14 -7.23 5.63 -17.01
N ASP A 15 -8.51 5.97 -17.18
CA ASP A 15 -9.24 6.80 -16.23
C ASP A 15 -9.41 6.12 -14.84
N ALA A 16 -9.58 4.80 -14.81
CA ALA A 16 -9.56 4.04 -13.56
C ALA A 16 -8.16 4.02 -12.94
N ALA A 17 -7.11 3.86 -13.75
CA ALA A 17 -5.72 3.90 -13.32
C ALA A 17 -5.36 5.24 -12.68
N ILE A 18 -5.70 6.36 -13.33
CA ILE A 18 -5.43 7.72 -12.83
C ILE A 18 -6.15 7.97 -11.50
N ARG A 19 -7.42 7.54 -11.39
CA ARG A 19 -8.17 7.69 -10.12
C ARG A 19 -7.55 6.88 -9.00
N THR A 20 -7.17 5.63 -9.26
CA THR A 20 -6.51 4.77 -8.28
C THR A 20 -5.17 5.37 -7.86
N ALA A 21 -4.35 5.83 -8.80
CA ALA A 21 -3.06 6.46 -8.52
C ALA A 21 -3.21 7.70 -7.63
N ARG A 22 -4.12 8.61 -7.97
CA ARG A 22 -4.38 9.82 -7.15
C ARG A 22 -4.89 9.49 -5.75
N LEU A 23 -5.72 8.46 -5.64
CA LEU A 23 -6.23 8.01 -4.35
C LEU A 23 -5.10 7.45 -3.48
N LEU A 24 -4.25 6.61 -4.05
CA LEU A 24 -3.10 6.04 -3.34
C LEU A 24 -2.11 7.14 -2.94
N GLU A 25 -1.78 8.05 -3.84
CA GLU A 25 -0.91 9.21 -3.58
C GLU A 25 -1.42 10.05 -2.40
N SER A 26 -2.71 10.39 -2.42
CA SER A 26 -3.36 11.14 -1.34
C SER A 26 -3.29 10.42 0.01
N ILE A 27 -3.31 9.09 0.03
CA ILE A 27 -3.26 8.33 1.28
C ILE A 27 -1.81 8.20 1.77
N VAL A 28 -0.88 7.91 0.87
CA VAL A 28 0.54 7.76 1.19
C VAL A 28 1.12 9.06 1.73
N ILE A 29 0.90 10.19 1.07
CA ILE A 29 1.36 11.51 1.55
C ILE A 29 0.79 11.84 2.93
N SER A 30 -0.50 11.55 3.15
CA SER A 30 -1.12 11.83 4.45
C SER A 30 -0.54 10.95 5.56
N LEU A 31 -0.31 9.65 5.30
CA LEU A 31 0.30 8.75 6.26
C LEU A 31 1.75 9.15 6.59
N ASP A 32 2.52 9.55 5.58
CA ASP A 32 3.89 10.04 5.75
C ASP A 32 3.95 11.30 6.64
N ARG A 33 3.05 12.25 6.39
CA ARG A 33 2.93 13.47 7.19
C ARG A 33 2.50 13.17 8.62
N ILE A 34 1.51 12.30 8.82
CA ILE A 34 1.05 11.89 10.16
C ILE A 34 2.18 11.16 10.90
N GLY A 35 2.89 10.27 10.21
CA GLY A 35 4.02 9.53 10.78
C GLY A 35 5.15 10.46 11.20
N SER A 36 5.48 11.46 10.37
CA SER A 36 6.49 12.47 10.69
C SER A 36 6.08 13.29 11.92
N GLN A 37 4.84 13.77 11.97
CA GLN A 37 4.32 14.51 13.13
C GLN A 37 4.30 13.65 14.40
N ALA A 38 3.99 12.35 14.29
CA ALA A 38 4.00 11.44 15.43
C ALA A 38 5.42 11.22 15.96
N ALA A 39 6.42 11.15 15.07
CA ALA A 39 7.83 11.04 15.44
C ALA A 39 8.35 12.30 16.17
N ASP A 40 7.87 13.48 15.77
CA ASP A 40 8.18 14.77 16.41
C ASP A 40 7.34 15.03 17.68
N GLY A 41 6.43 14.11 18.04
CA GLY A 41 5.54 14.25 19.20
C GLY A 41 4.38 15.23 19.00
N GLU A 42 4.13 15.66 17.75
CA GLU A 42 3.09 16.61 17.36
C GLU A 42 1.76 15.94 16.97
N ALA A 43 1.76 14.67 16.60
CA ALA A 43 0.53 13.90 16.33
C ALA A 43 0.30 12.81 17.37
N ASP A 44 -0.94 12.70 17.83
CA ASP A 44 -1.44 11.66 18.72
C ASP A 44 -2.20 10.57 17.96
N ALA A 45 -2.63 9.53 18.68
CA ALA A 45 -3.42 8.44 18.12
C ALA A 45 -4.73 8.91 17.48
N ASP A 46 -5.29 10.02 17.98
CA ASP A 46 -6.54 10.60 17.50
C ASP A 46 -6.38 11.19 16.09
N THR A 47 -5.20 11.72 15.76
CA THR A 47 -4.89 12.24 14.42
C THR A 47 -4.97 11.16 13.35
N LEU A 48 -4.45 9.96 13.64
CA LEU A 48 -4.52 8.82 12.72
C LEU A 48 -5.96 8.29 12.61
N ASP A 49 -6.67 8.19 13.74
CA ASP A 49 -8.06 7.75 13.75
C ASP A 49 -8.95 8.69 12.93
N GLN A 50 -8.80 10.01 13.10
CA GLN A 50 -9.52 11.02 12.32
C GLN A 50 -9.22 10.89 10.83
N PHE A 51 -7.96 10.67 10.45
CA PHE A 51 -7.63 10.42 9.05
C PHE A 51 -8.33 9.17 8.52
N VAL A 52 -8.28 8.05 9.24
CA VAL A 52 -8.91 6.80 8.78
C VAL A 52 -10.43 6.93 8.66
N THR A 53 -11.08 7.55 9.65
CA THR A 53 -12.54 7.64 9.77
C THR A 53 -13.12 8.75 8.90
N GLU A 54 -12.70 10.00 9.11
CA GLU A 54 -13.28 11.17 8.43
C GLU A 54 -12.94 11.23 6.94
N TRP A 55 -11.76 10.72 6.54
CA TRP A 55 -11.38 10.67 5.12
C TRP A 55 -11.80 9.38 4.43
N LEU A 56 -12.52 8.49 5.13
CA LEU A 56 -13.03 7.22 4.63
C LEU A 56 -11.94 6.39 3.94
N VAL A 57 -10.78 6.27 4.58
CA VAL A 57 -9.59 5.63 4.00
C VAL A 57 -9.87 4.18 3.62
N GLY A 58 -10.49 3.40 4.52
CA GLY A 58 -10.86 2.00 4.28
C GLY A 58 -11.74 1.83 3.02
N PRO A 59 -12.91 2.47 2.93
CA PRO A 59 -13.76 2.43 1.74
C PRO A 59 -13.06 2.86 0.45
N ARG A 60 -12.23 3.91 0.51
CA ARG A 60 -11.44 4.41 -0.62
C ARG A 60 -10.42 3.38 -1.11
N LEU A 61 -9.65 2.78 -0.19
CA LEU A 61 -8.71 1.72 -0.49
C LEU A 61 -9.41 0.46 -1.02
N SER A 62 -10.55 0.10 -0.43
CA SER A 62 -11.35 -1.03 -0.91
C SER A 62 -11.76 -0.85 -2.37
N ARG A 63 -12.20 0.36 -2.75
CA ARG A 63 -12.54 0.67 -4.15
C ARG A 63 -11.32 0.57 -5.08
N ALA A 64 -10.18 1.12 -4.68
CA ALA A 64 -8.94 1.04 -5.46
C ALA A 64 -8.48 -0.43 -5.61
N ARG A 65 -8.55 -1.19 -4.51
CA ARG A 65 -8.27 -2.62 -4.46
C ARG A 65 -9.17 -3.39 -5.43
N SER A 66 -10.48 -3.13 -5.45
CA SER A 66 -11.40 -3.81 -6.38
C SER A 66 -11.07 -3.58 -7.85
N VAL A 67 -10.59 -2.38 -8.23
CA VAL A 67 -10.17 -2.10 -9.61
C VAL A 67 -8.98 -2.98 -10.01
N LEU A 68 -7.98 -3.08 -9.12
CA LEU A 68 -6.78 -3.89 -9.38
C LEU A 68 -7.10 -5.38 -9.40
N TRP A 69 -7.79 -5.87 -8.37
CA TRP A 69 -8.14 -7.29 -8.26
C TRP A 69 -9.10 -7.72 -9.36
N GLY A 70 -10.04 -6.88 -9.78
CA GLY A 70 -10.91 -7.20 -10.93
C GLY A 70 -10.10 -7.50 -12.19
N ALA A 71 -9.14 -6.63 -12.53
CA ALA A 71 -8.29 -6.83 -13.70
C ALA A 71 -7.34 -8.03 -13.56
N ILE A 72 -6.85 -8.32 -12.34
CA ILE A 72 -6.03 -9.51 -12.08
C ILE A 72 -6.87 -10.78 -12.23
N THR A 73 -8.08 -10.82 -11.64
CA THR A 73 -9.01 -11.95 -11.74
C THR A 73 -9.35 -12.30 -13.18
N GLU A 74 -9.53 -11.30 -14.05
CA GLU A 74 -9.76 -11.52 -15.48
C GLU A 74 -8.61 -12.29 -16.16
N VAL A 75 -7.37 -12.14 -15.67
CA VAL A 75 -6.18 -12.79 -16.24
C VAL A 75 -5.90 -14.16 -15.63
N ILE A 76 -6.00 -14.29 -14.29
CA ILE A 76 -5.56 -15.50 -13.58
C ILE A 76 -6.71 -16.37 -13.05
N GLY A 77 -7.95 -15.90 -13.16
CA GLY A 77 -9.14 -16.56 -12.62
C GLY A 77 -9.39 -16.27 -11.14
N GLU A 78 -10.61 -16.53 -10.70
CA GLU A 78 -11.08 -16.30 -9.33
C GLU A 78 -10.38 -17.19 -8.31
N GLU A 79 -10.30 -18.49 -8.56
CA GLU A 79 -9.65 -19.45 -7.65
C GLU A 79 -8.21 -19.06 -7.30
N ARG A 80 -7.41 -18.65 -8.29
CA ARG A 80 -6.04 -18.19 -8.05
C ARG A 80 -5.99 -16.85 -7.33
N THR A 81 -6.90 -15.95 -7.67
CA THR A 81 -7.02 -14.65 -7.00
C THR A 81 -7.33 -14.83 -5.52
N GLU A 82 -8.29 -15.69 -5.19
CA GLU A 82 -8.65 -16.03 -3.81
C GLU A 82 -7.46 -16.66 -3.07
N ALA A 83 -6.73 -17.57 -3.72
CA ALA A 83 -5.54 -18.19 -3.13
C ALA A 83 -4.47 -17.15 -2.78
N ILE A 84 -4.21 -16.16 -3.65
CA ILE A 84 -3.25 -15.07 -3.37
C ILE A 84 -3.78 -14.15 -2.27
N ALA A 85 -5.06 -13.78 -2.32
CA ALA A 85 -5.66 -12.93 -1.31
C ALA A 85 -5.63 -13.57 0.08
N ALA A 86 -5.85 -14.89 0.16
CA ALA A 86 -5.81 -15.65 1.41
C ALA A 86 -4.38 -15.82 1.97
N SER A 87 -3.36 -15.81 1.12
CA SER A 87 -1.96 -15.87 1.57
C SER A 87 -1.33 -14.50 1.84
N THR A 88 -2.05 -13.41 1.56
CA THR A 88 -1.57 -12.04 1.81
C THR A 88 -1.62 -11.75 3.32
N PRO A 89 -0.50 -11.38 3.96
CA PRO A 89 -0.49 -11.03 5.38
C PRO A 89 -1.44 -9.86 5.70
N CYS A 90 -2.10 -9.91 6.85
CA CYS A 90 -2.98 -8.84 7.30
C CYS A 90 -2.84 -8.60 8.80
N PHE A 91 -2.91 -7.35 9.26
CA PHE A 91 -2.86 -7.09 10.70
C PHE A 91 -4.02 -7.80 11.43
N PRO A 92 -3.79 -8.46 12.58
CA PRO A 92 -2.58 -8.43 13.42
C PRO A 92 -1.62 -9.61 13.22
N ASP A 93 -1.50 -10.15 12.01
CA ASP A 93 -0.46 -11.13 11.67
C ASP A 93 0.95 -10.58 11.98
N PRO A 94 1.96 -11.46 12.14
CA PRO A 94 3.35 -11.04 12.24
C PRO A 94 3.75 -10.11 11.09
N VAL A 95 4.66 -9.18 11.39
CA VAL A 95 5.20 -8.26 10.38
C VAL A 95 5.85 -9.07 9.26
N PRO A 96 5.47 -8.84 7.99
CA PRO A 96 6.04 -9.57 6.85
C PRO A 96 7.55 -9.36 6.71
N GLU A 97 8.25 -10.38 6.21
CA GLU A 97 9.71 -10.32 6.02
C GLU A 97 10.12 -9.18 5.08
N GLU A 98 9.32 -8.87 4.05
CA GLU A 98 9.63 -7.76 3.15
C GLU A 98 9.65 -6.40 3.85
N VAL A 99 8.85 -6.22 4.90
CA VAL A 99 8.83 -4.99 5.70
C VAL A 99 10.10 -4.87 6.55
N HIS A 100 10.65 -5.99 7.02
CA HIS A 100 11.93 -6.00 7.73
C HIS A 100 13.06 -5.55 6.81
N THR A 101 13.12 -6.08 5.59
CA THR A 101 14.10 -5.66 4.57
C THR A 101 13.98 -4.16 4.25
N LEU A 102 12.76 -3.67 4.03
CA LEU A 102 12.53 -2.25 3.76
C LEU A 102 13.01 -1.35 4.91
N ARG A 103 12.86 -1.78 6.16
CA ARG A 103 13.35 -1.03 7.32
C ARG A 103 14.87 -0.94 7.33
N GLU A 104 15.55 -2.05 7.07
CA GLU A 104 17.03 -2.09 6.99
C GLU A 104 17.55 -1.18 5.86
N GLU A 105 16.87 -1.17 4.71
CA GLU A 105 17.19 -0.27 3.59
C GLU A 105 17.02 1.21 3.96
N LEU A 106 15.92 1.57 4.61
CA LEU A 106 15.65 2.94 5.05
C LEU A 106 16.65 3.42 6.11
N GLU A 107 17.00 2.56 7.07
CA GLU A 107 18.02 2.86 8.08
C GLU A 107 19.39 3.08 7.44
N THR A 108 19.76 2.24 6.48
CA THR A 108 21.01 2.37 5.72
C THR A 108 21.04 3.67 4.91
N TRP A 109 19.93 4.01 4.25
CA TRP A 109 19.80 5.26 3.49
C TRP A 109 19.94 6.49 4.39
N ASN A 110 19.25 6.51 5.53
CA ASN A 110 19.34 7.60 6.53
C ASN A 110 20.75 7.74 7.12
N ALA A 111 21.45 6.63 7.38
CA ALA A 111 22.82 6.66 7.90
C ALA A 111 23.87 7.17 6.88
N THR A 112 23.54 7.12 5.58
CA THR A 112 24.45 7.51 4.49
C THR A 112 24.22 8.95 4.00
N GLN A 113 23.14 9.61 4.45
CA GLN A 113 22.94 11.04 4.21
C GLN A 113 23.91 11.85 5.09
N PRO A 114 24.81 12.68 4.52
CA PRO A 114 25.59 13.61 5.34
C PRO A 114 24.62 14.60 5.97
N GLY A 115 24.58 14.63 7.31
CA GLY A 115 23.79 15.61 8.03
C GLY A 115 24.20 17.01 7.61
N ASP A 116 23.26 17.77 7.04
CA ASP A 116 23.35 19.23 7.01
C ASP A 116 23.26 19.69 8.49
N ALA A 117 24.46 19.90 9.05
CA ALA A 117 24.69 20.51 10.36
C ALA A 117 24.44 22.02 10.33
#